data_AF-A0A7I4Y561-F1
#
_entry.id   AF-A0A7I4Y561-F1
#
_cell.length_a   1.000
_cell.length_b   1.000
_cell.length_c   1.000
_cell.angle_alpha   90.00
_cell.angle_beta   90.00
_cell.angle_gamma   90.00
#
_symmetry.space_group_name_H-M   'P 1'
#
loop_
_entity.id
_entity.type
_entity.pdbx_description
1 polymer ?
#
loop_
_entity_poly.entity_id
_entity_poly.type
_entity_poly.pdbx_seq_one_letter_code
_entity_poly.pdbx_strand_id
1 'polypeptide(L)'
;MKRQGIGRSLCFNLCCNAVQEVRCTTQEYVKNFTTDRSVIIRYREFCEAIRKKIKCDYEGYRQKKLREAAERRVSLKAVERDICLRHHIPSALKDNTGLRTTNRLRMNEICTKFFNDLYYSKAAVARAVQNTAEEPVPDVMWEEVEHAVKQIKAGKSPGCDNIRPENLEAGGLPLFKALAQRFSRYCSEKRIPAAWKKSRAILLMKKGDPESLDNYRPITLLSQVYKAFTRIILNRIVGDLDMAMSREQAGFRSGYSTLDHLHVARQLTEKCGEFRIPLCIAFVDYRKAFDSVETNAMLNAMSRYGVNSCYVDLLKELNKGCTTEIKLFNDPCQKKNMQGHSTR
;
A
#
# COMPACT_ATOMS: atom_id res chain seq x y z
N MET A 1 -28.45 -4.06 17.44
CA MET A 1 -28.02 -5.41 17.90
C MET A 1 -26.58 -5.65 17.53
N LYS A 2 -25.70 -5.71 18.54
CA LYS A 2 -24.27 -6.05 18.45
C LYS A 2 -24.09 -7.51 18.03
N ARG A 3 -23.26 -7.83 17.03
CA ARG A 3 -22.62 -9.17 16.88
C ARG A 3 -21.18 -9.07 16.36
N GLN A 4 -20.28 -9.05 17.34
CA GLN A 4 -19.04 -9.83 17.49
C GLN A 4 -18.05 -9.92 16.32
N GLY A 5 -16.99 -9.11 16.42
CA GLY A 5 -15.69 -9.33 15.77
C GLY A 5 -14.82 -10.36 16.51
N ILE A 6 -15.18 -11.65 16.44
CA ILE A 6 -14.40 -12.75 17.05
C ILE A 6 -13.81 -13.72 16.00
N GLY A 7 -14.25 -13.67 14.75
CA GLY A 7 -13.86 -14.66 13.73
C GLY A 7 -12.47 -14.53 13.08
N ARG A 8 -11.72 -13.45 13.33
CA ARG A 8 -10.37 -13.27 12.74
C ARG A 8 -9.22 -13.66 13.68
N SER A 9 -9.43 -13.73 15.00
CA SER A 9 -8.38 -14.11 15.95
C SER A 9 -8.30 -15.62 16.18
N LEU A 10 -9.42 -16.35 16.14
CA LEU A 10 -9.42 -17.80 16.40
C LEU A 10 -8.76 -18.62 15.27
N CYS A 11 -9.02 -18.31 14.00
CA CYS A 11 -8.36 -18.98 12.87
C CYS A 11 -6.85 -18.70 12.81
N PHE A 12 -6.41 -17.52 13.26
CA PHE A 12 -4.99 -17.16 13.25
C PHE A 12 -4.22 -17.84 14.40
N ASN A 13 -4.85 -17.97 15.59
CA ASN A 13 -4.22 -18.61 16.75
C ASN A 13 -4.07 -20.13 16.58
N LEU A 14 -5.05 -20.82 15.99
CA LEU A 14 -4.94 -22.27 15.72
C LEU A 14 -3.91 -22.59 14.63
N CYS A 15 -3.74 -21.70 13.64
CA CYS A 15 -2.75 -21.86 12.58
C CYS A 15 -1.34 -21.47 13.05
N CYS A 16 -1.16 -20.45 13.90
CA CYS A 16 0.13 -20.12 14.52
C CYS A 16 0.62 -21.24 15.45
N ASN A 17 -0.26 -21.90 16.23
CA ASN A 17 0.15 -23.02 17.09
C ASN A 17 0.64 -24.24 16.30
N ALA A 18 -0.07 -24.64 15.24
CA ALA A 18 0.35 -25.75 14.38
C ALA A 18 1.67 -25.43 13.63
N VAL A 19 1.86 -24.18 13.19
CA VAL A 19 3.10 -23.74 12.53
C VAL A 19 4.27 -23.58 13.52
N GLN A 20 4.00 -23.29 14.80
CA GLN A 20 5.01 -23.27 15.87
C GLN A 20 5.49 -24.67 16.23
N GLU A 21 4.59 -25.65 16.35
CA GLU A 21 4.97 -27.07 16.50
C GLU A 21 5.83 -27.54 15.33
N VAL A 22 5.46 -27.18 14.09
CA VAL A 22 6.24 -27.50 12.88
C VAL A 22 7.66 -26.92 12.92
N ARG A 23 7.84 -25.72 13.50
CA ARG A 23 9.16 -25.06 13.56
C ARG A 23 10.07 -25.58 14.67
N CYS A 24 9.53 -25.87 15.85
CA CYS A 24 10.30 -26.50 16.91
C CYS A 24 10.73 -27.91 16.48
N THR A 25 9.83 -28.68 15.87
CA THR A 25 10.16 -30.01 15.34
C THR A 25 11.14 -29.94 14.17
N THR A 26 10.99 -29.00 13.21
CA THR A 26 11.98 -28.84 12.11
C THR A 26 13.34 -28.30 12.56
N GLN A 27 13.42 -27.45 13.60
CA GLN A 27 14.72 -27.00 14.15
C GLN A 27 15.46 -28.10 14.92
N GLU A 28 14.74 -28.98 15.61
CA GLU A 28 15.33 -30.20 16.18
C GLU A 28 15.75 -31.20 15.08
N TYR A 29 14.96 -31.31 14.02
CA TYR A 29 15.24 -32.18 12.86
C TYR A 29 16.49 -31.77 12.07
N VAL A 30 16.69 -30.47 11.84
CA VAL A 30 17.84 -29.96 11.07
C VAL A 30 19.15 -30.06 11.88
N LYS A 31 19.06 -30.08 13.22
CA LYS A 31 20.24 -30.28 14.09
C LYS A 31 20.69 -31.74 14.18
N ASN A 32 19.78 -32.70 14.02
CA ASN A 32 20.09 -34.12 14.13
C ASN A 32 19.80 -34.84 12.81
N PHE A 33 20.72 -34.72 11.86
CA PHE A 33 20.73 -35.52 10.63
C PHE A 33 20.81 -37.00 11.01
N THR A 34 19.65 -37.65 11.10
CA THR A 34 19.54 -39.09 11.35
C THR A 34 18.88 -39.73 10.13
N THR A 35 19.59 -40.67 9.54
CA THR A 35 19.18 -41.55 8.43
C THR A 35 18.11 -42.58 8.86
N ASP A 36 17.25 -42.24 9.82
CA ASP A 36 16.20 -43.12 10.30
C ASP A 36 14.93 -42.98 9.44
N ARG A 37 14.64 -44.05 8.71
CA ARG A 37 13.50 -44.18 7.79
C ARG A 37 12.16 -44.00 8.51
N SER A 38 12.08 -44.34 9.79
CA SER A 38 10.85 -44.25 10.59
C SER A 38 10.41 -42.80 10.87
N VAL A 39 11.38 -41.91 11.07
CA VAL A 39 11.14 -40.49 11.34
C VAL A 39 10.75 -39.78 10.05
N ILE A 40 11.39 -40.12 8.92
CA ILE A 40 11.04 -39.60 7.58
C ILE A 40 9.58 -39.92 7.21
N ILE A 41 9.11 -41.14 7.52
CA ILE A 41 7.73 -41.55 7.28
C ILE A 41 6.76 -40.71 8.14
N ARG A 42 7.03 -40.57 9.45
CA ARG A 42 6.21 -39.72 10.35
C ARG A 42 6.16 -38.26 9.91
N TYR A 43 7.28 -37.69 9.47
CA TYR A 43 7.32 -36.32 8.94
C TYR A 43 6.48 -36.18 7.66
N ARG A 44 6.50 -37.20 6.78
CA ARG A 44 5.69 -37.22 5.55
C ARG A 44 4.20 -37.26 5.86
N GLU A 45 3.78 -38.12 6.77
CA GLU A 45 2.38 -38.24 7.23
C GLU A 45 1.89 -36.93 7.86
N PHE A 46 2.73 -36.30 8.69
CA PHE A 46 2.42 -35.00 9.30
C PHE A 46 2.28 -33.88 8.25
N CYS A 47 3.21 -33.80 7.30
CA CYS A 47 3.13 -32.88 6.17
C CYS A 47 1.87 -33.11 5.31
N GLU A 48 1.41 -34.35 5.18
CA GLU A 48 0.18 -34.70 4.45
C GLU A 48 -1.07 -34.27 5.22
N ALA A 49 -1.12 -34.52 6.53
CA ALA A 49 -2.20 -34.06 7.40
C ALA A 49 -2.34 -32.53 7.39
N ILE A 50 -1.23 -31.80 7.44
CA ILE A 50 -1.22 -30.34 7.32
C ILE A 50 -1.78 -29.88 5.98
N ARG A 51 -1.32 -30.47 4.86
CA ARG A 51 -1.82 -30.14 3.52
C ARG A 51 -3.34 -30.36 3.41
N LYS A 52 -3.84 -31.46 3.99
CA LYS A 52 -5.28 -31.76 4.03
C LYS A 52 -6.04 -30.71 4.84
N LYS A 53 -5.54 -30.31 6.01
CA LYS A 53 -6.17 -29.31 6.88
C LYS A 53 -6.20 -27.92 6.23
N ILE A 54 -5.09 -27.50 5.62
CA ILE A 54 -5.01 -26.24 4.84
C ILE A 54 -6.05 -26.24 3.71
N LYS A 55 -6.21 -27.37 3.01
CA LYS A 55 -7.21 -27.50 1.94
C LYS A 55 -8.63 -27.31 2.46
N CYS A 56 -8.99 -27.97 3.56
CA CYS A 56 -10.31 -27.82 4.18
C CYS A 56 -10.57 -26.37 4.66
N ASP A 57 -9.59 -25.73 5.29
CA ASP A 57 -9.70 -24.34 5.74
C ASP A 57 -9.91 -23.38 4.55
N TYR A 58 -9.20 -23.62 3.45
CA TYR A 58 -9.33 -22.82 2.23
C TYR A 58 -10.72 -22.98 1.58
N GLU A 59 -11.24 -24.21 1.55
CA GLU A 59 -12.60 -24.50 1.07
C GLU A 59 -13.65 -23.79 1.94
N GLY A 60 -13.51 -23.84 3.27
CA GLY A 60 -14.38 -23.12 4.20
C GLY A 60 -14.33 -21.60 4.03
N TYR A 61 -13.12 -21.03 3.86
CA TYR A 61 -12.94 -19.60 3.56
C TYR A 61 -13.61 -19.21 2.23
N ARG A 62 -13.42 -20.02 1.19
CA ARG A 62 -14.01 -19.81 -0.13
C ARG A 62 -15.53 -19.81 -0.07
N GLN A 63 -16.13 -20.79 0.62
CA GLN A 63 -17.59 -20.88 0.79
C GLN A 63 -18.12 -19.66 1.54
N LYS A 64 -17.46 -19.24 2.63
CA LYS A 64 -17.87 -18.05 3.39
C LYS A 64 -17.83 -16.78 2.55
N LYS A 65 -16.75 -16.58 1.77
CA LYS A 65 -16.61 -15.42 0.88
C LYS A 65 -17.66 -15.39 -0.22
N LEU A 66 -17.97 -16.54 -0.82
CA LEU A 66 -19.03 -16.65 -1.81
C LEU A 66 -20.40 -16.33 -1.21
N ARG A 67 -20.66 -16.79 0.02
CA ARG A 67 -21.90 -16.48 0.75
C ARG A 67 -22.04 -15.00 1.07
N GLU A 68 -20.99 -14.38 1.63
CA GLU A 68 -20.97 -12.93 1.91
C GLU A 68 -21.17 -12.10 0.65
N ALA A 69 -20.64 -12.55 -0.49
CA ALA A 69 -20.81 -11.86 -1.77
C ALA A 69 -22.21 -12.02 -2.35
N ALA A 70 -22.83 -13.19 -2.21
CA ALA A 70 -24.22 -13.43 -2.59
C ALA A 70 -25.17 -12.53 -1.77
N GLU A 71 -24.95 -12.44 -0.46
CA GLU A 71 -25.71 -11.57 0.45
C GLU A 71 -25.55 -10.08 0.08
N ARG A 72 -24.36 -9.67 -0.36
CA ARG A 72 -24.05 -8.28 -0.75
C ARG A 72 -24.26 -7.98 -2.24
N ARG A 73 -24.78 -8.92 -3.02
CA ARG A 73 -24.96 -8.85 -4.48
C ARG A 73 -23.69 -8.37 -5.22
N VAL A 74 -22.52 -8.79 -4.76
CA VAL A 74 -21.23 -8.44 -5.36
C VAL A 74 -20.93 -9.39 -6.53
N SER A 75 -20.34 -8.87 -7.61
CA SER A 75 -19.96 -9.66 -8.79
C SER A 75 -19.08 -10.87 -8.44
N LEU A 76 -19.45 -12.06 -8.91
CA LEU A 76 -18.68 -13.30 -8.72
C LEU A 76 -17.25 -13.22 -9.28
N LYS A 77 -17.02 -12.44 -10.35
CA LYS A 77 -15.66 -12.17 -10.88
C LYS A 77 -14.80 -11.34 -9.94
N ALA A 78 -15.39 -10.51 -9.09
CA ALA A 78 -14.66 -9.76 -8.05
C ALA A 78 -14.30 -10.68 -6.88
N VAL A 79 -15.21 -11.59 -6.52
CA VAL A 79 -15.02 -12.57 -5.44
C VAL A 79 -13.97 -13.60 -5.84
N GLU A 80 -14.01 -14.07 -7.08
CA GLU A 80 -13.00 -14.97 -7.63
C GLU A 80 -11.60 -14.34 -7.57
N ARG A 81 -11.45 -13.07 -7.93
CA ARG A 81 -10.17 -12.35 -7.77
C ARG A 81 -9.72 -12.24 -6.32
N ASP A 82 -10.65 -12.01 -5.39
CA ASP A 82 -10.37 -11.90 -3.95
C ASP A 82 -9.97 -13.26 -3.33
N ILE A 83 -10.58 -14.36 -3.81
CA ILE A 83 -10.20 -15.73 -3.44
C ILE A 83 -8.88 -16.13 -4.10
N CYS A 84 -8.65 -15.75 -5.36
CA CYS A 84 -7.44 -16.10 -6.13
C CYS A 84 -6.21 -15.28 -5.76
N LEU A 85 -6.25 -14.44 -4.71
CA LEU A 85 -5.05 -13.91 -4.05
C LEU A 85 -4.28 -15.07 -3.37
N ARG A 86 -3.79 -16.01 -4.18
CA ARG A 86 -2.76 -16.99 -3.81
C ARG A 86 -1.61 -16.19 -3.22
N HIS A 87 -1.16 -16.62 -2.05
CA HIS A 87 -0.09 -15.99 -1.30
C HIS A 87 1.07 -15.52 -2.21
N HIS A 88 1.17 -14.20 -2.34
CA HIS A 88 2.14 -13.42 -3.11
C HIS A 88 3.56 -13.45 -2.52
N ILE A 89 3.90 -14.50 -1.78
CA ILE A 89 5.23 -14.66 -1.21
C ILE A 89 6.07 -15.42 -2.23
N PRO A 90 7.09 -14.81 -2.84
CA PRO A 90 7.98 -15.54 -3.75
C PRO A 90 8.61 -16.73 -3.01
N SER A 91 8.52 -17.92 -3.57
CA SER A 91 9.18 -19.11 -3.04
C SER A 91 10.70 -19.06 -3.24
N ALA A 92 11.15 -18.28 -4.21
CA ALA A 92 12.53 -17.99 -4.52
C ALA A 92 12.61 -16.61 -5.17
N LEU A 93 13.79 -15.98 -5.11
CA LEU A 93 14.08 -14.77 -5.87
C LEU A 93 15.31 -14.99 -6.74
N LYS A 94 15.33 -14.33 -7.90
CA LYS A 94 16.51 -14.20 -8.74
C LYS A 94 17.24 -12.92 -8.38
N ASP A 95 18.56 -12.98 -8.26
CA ASP A 95 19.38 -11.78 -8.15
C ASP A 95 19.55 -11.09 -9.51
N ASN A 96 20.31 -9.99 -9.54
CA ASN A 96 20.59 -9.22 -10.75
C ASN A 96 21.40 -9.98 -11.81
N THR A 97 22.05 -11.09 -11.44
CA THR A 97 22.77 -11.99 -12.36
C THR A 97 21.88 -13.13 -12.88
N GLY A 98 20.63 -13.21 -12.37
CA GLY A 98 19.69 -14.28 -12.69
C GLY A 98 19.85 -15.52 -11.82
N LEU A 99 20.75 -15.52 -10.83
CA LEU A 99 20.94 -16.66 -9.94
C LEU A 99 19.76 -16.75 -8.96
N ARG A 100 19.14 -17.93 -8.96
CA ARG A 100 17.98 -18.24 -8.13
C ARG A 100 18.40 -18.60 -6.72
N THR A 101 17.74 -18.02 -5.72
CA THR A 101 17.92 -18.39 -4.30
C THR A 101 16.58 -18.60 -3.59
N THR A 102 16.56 -19.59 -2.71
CA THR A 102 15.45 -19.89 -1.78
C THR A 102 15.78 -19.52 -0.34
N ASN A 103 17.03 -19.09 -0.08
CA ASN A 103 17.47 -18.71 1.26
C ASN A 103 16.85 -17.37 1.65
N ARG A 104 16.10 -17.33 2.76
CA ARG A 104 15.36 -16.14 3.19
C ARG A 104 16.25 -14.93 3.49
N LEU A 105 17.44 -15.15 4.06
CA LEU A 105 18.39 -14.06 4.34
C LEU A 105 18.84 -13.42 3.03
N ARG A 106 19.28 -14.25 2.08
CA ARG A 106 19.71 -13.79 0.76
C ARG A 106 18.56 -13.15 -0.03
N MET A 107 17.34 -13.65 0.09
CA MET A 107 16.15 -13.02 -0.51
C MET A 107 15.89 -11.62 0.07
N ASN A 108 16.04 -11.44 1.37
CA ASN A 108 15.92 -10.12 2.01
C ASN A 108 17.01 -9.15 1.53
N GLU A 109 18.25 -9.62 1.37
CA GLU A 109 19.35 -8.83 0.81
C GLU A 109 19.08 -8.40 -0.63
N ILE A 110 18.67 -9.33 -1.50
CA ILE A 110 18.31 -9.05 -2.90
C ILE A 110 17.21 -8.00 -2.96
N CYS A 111 16.17 -8.15 -2.13
CA CYS A 111 15.06 -7.22 -2.08
C CYS A 111 15.47 -5.84 -1.57
N THR A 112 16.27 -5.80 -0.50
CA THR A 112 16.75 -4.54 0.08
C THR A 112 17.60 -3.78 -0.93
N LYS A 113 18.54 -4.47 -1.59
CA LYS A 113 19.37 -3.89 -2.65
C LYS A 113 18.53 -3.36 -3.81
N PHE A 114 17.60 -4.18 -4.32
CA PHE A 114 16.73 -3.80 -5.43
C PHE A 114 15.91 -2.53 -5.15
N PHE A 115 15.28 -2.43 -3.97
CA PHE A 115 14.45 -1.26 -3.65
C PHE A 115 15.28 -0.05 -3.26
N ASN A 116 16.45 -0.23 -2.62
CA ASN A 116 17.38 0.87 -2.40
C ASN A 116 17.83 1.47 -3.73
N ASP A 117 18.24 0.63 -4.70
CA ASP A 117 18.66 1.09 -6.03
C ASP A 117 17.50 1.72 -6.83
N LEU A 118 16.26 1.25 -6.60
CA LEU A 118 15.07 1.79 -7.26
C LEU A 118 14.70 3.19 -6.74
N TYR A 119 14.74 3.38 -5.41
CA TYR A 119 14.38 4.64 -4.75
C TYR A 119 15.57 5.60 -4.56
N TYR A 120 16.78 5.18 -4.92
CA TYR A 120 17.95 6.04 -4.90
C TYR A 120 17.75 7.19 -5.90
N SER A 121 17.94 8.42 -5.43
CA SER A 121 17.89 9.61 -6.27
C SER A 121 19.02 9.56 -7.30
N LYS A 122 18.66 9.54 -8.59
CA LYS A 122 19.63 9.39 -9.69
C LYS A 122 20.03 10.73 -10.27
N ALA A 123 19.20 11.76 -10.09
CA ALA A 123 19.41 13.07 -10.65
C ALA A 123 19.48 14.16 -9.58
N ALA A 124 20.51 15.00 -9.65
CA ALA A 124 20.62 16.17 -8.80
C ALA A 124 19.70 17.28 -9.30
N VAL A 125 18.44 17.27 -8.85
CA VAL A 125 17.48 18.32 -9.18
C VAL A 125 17.55 19.42 -8.13
N ALA A 126 18.03 20.61 -8.52
CA ALA A 126 18.04 21.78 -7.66
C ALA A 126 16.63 22.24 -7.31
N ARG A 127 16.44 22.72 -6.08
CA ARG A 127 15.18 23.32 -5.64
C ARG A 127 15.09 24.74 -6.18
N ALA A 128 13.99 25.08 -6.85
CA ALA A 128 13.73 26.46 -7.25
C ALA A 128 13.52 27.35 -6.01
N VAL A 129 14.09 28.57 -6.05
CA VAL A 129 13.85 29.59 -5.01
C VAL A 129 12.38 30.00 -5.09
N GLN A 130 11.69 29.97 -3.94
CA GLN A 130 10.32 30.45 -3.83
C GLN A 130 10.32 31.87 -3.25
N ASN A 131 9.49 32.75 -3.82
CA ASN A 131 9.21 34.05 -3.21
C ASN A 131 8.33 33.83 -1.98
N THR A 132 8.78 34.32 -0.83
CA THR A 132 8.24 34.01 0.51
C THR A 132 7.06 34.88 0.95
N ALA A 133 6.58 35.79 0.10
CA ALA A 133 5.50 36.72 0.43
C ALA A 133 4.11 36.14 0.09
N GLU A 134 3.79 34.97 0.62
CA GLU A 134 2.48 34.34 0.43
C GLU A 134 1.66 34.36 1.73
N GLU A 135 0.35 34.44 1.57
CA GLU A 135 -0.58 34.42 2.70
C GLU A 135 -0.45 33.12 3.52
N PRO A 136 -0.56 33.21 4.85
CA PRO A 136 -0.53 32.05 5.72
C PRO A 136 -1.72 31.14 5.41
N VAL A 137 -1.47 29.83 5.46
CA VAL A 137 -2.50 28.82 5.26
C VAL A 137 -3.53 28.89 6.40
N PRO A 138 -4.85 28.87 6.10
CA PRO A 138 -5.88 28.89 7.13
C PRO A 138 -5.83 27.64 8.00
N ASP A 139 -6.28 27.79 9.25
CA ASP A 139 -6.42 26.67 10.18
C ASP A 139 -7.33 25.57 9.63
N VAL A 140 -7.07 24.33 10.03
CA VAL A 140 -7.89 23.18 9.69
C VAL A 140 -9.16 23.18 10.52
N MET A 141 -10.30 23.14 9.83
CA MET A 141 -11.61 23.04 10.47
C MET A 141 -11.98 21.57 10.75
N TRP A 142 -12.79 21.33 11.77
CA TRP A 142 -13.17 19.96 12.14
C TRP A 142 -14.07 19.32 11.08
N GLU A 143 -14.83 20.12 10.33
CA GLU A 143 -15.65 19.72 9.19
C GLU A 143 -14.77 19.18 8.05
N GLU A 144 -13.59 19.78 7.81
CA GLU A 144 -12.64 19.28 6.82
C GLU A 144 -12.08 17.92 7.24
N VAL A 145 -11.81 17.73 8.54
CA VAL A 145 -11.38 16.45 9.09
C VAL A 145 -12.47 15.40 8.92
N GLU A 146 -13.72 15.73 9.28
CA GLU A 146 -14.85 14.83 9.10
C GLU A 146 -15.02 14.43 7.63
N HIS A 147 -14.97 15.41 6.72
CA HIS A 147 -15.09 15.18 5.29
C HIS A 147 -13.96 14.27 4.78
N ALA A 148 -12.72 14.54 5.16
CA ALA A 148 -11.57 13.74 4.77
C ALA A 148 -11.65 12.30 5.31
N VAL A 149 -12.11 12.11 6.55
CA VAL A 149 -12.31 10.78 7.15
C VAL A 149 -13.39 9.99 6.41
N LYS A 150 -14.53 10.62 6.07
CA LYS A 150 -15.61 9.97 5.30
C LYS A 150 -15.16 9.56 3.88
N GLN A 151 -14.20 10.25 3.29
CA GLN A 151 -13.62 9.89 1.99
C GLN A 151 -12.69 8.66 2.07
N ILE A 152 -12.20 8.29 3.26
CA ILE A 152 -11.38 7.09 3.45
C ILE A 152 -12.30 5.86 3.42
N LYS A 153 -12.13 5.00 2.41
CA LYS A 153 -12.91 3.76 2.29
C LYS A 153 -12.72 2.86 3.52
N ALA A 154 -13.83 2.35 4.05
CA ALA A 154 -13.82 1.32 5.09
C ALA A 154 -13.18 0.00 4.60
N GLY A 155 -12.78 -0.85 5.55
CA GLY A 155 -12.19 -2.16 5.31
C GLY A 155 -10.73 -2.14 4.82
N LYS A 156 -10.06 -0.98 4.86
CA LYS A 156 -8.67 -0.84 4.43
C LYS A 156 -7.69 -1.28 5.52
N SER A 157 -6.54 -1.80 5.09
CA SER A 157 -5.47 -2.23 5.98
C SER A 157 -4.87 -1.04 6.74
N PRO A 158 -4.58 -1.17 8.04
CA PRO A 158 -3.94 -0.13 8.82
C PRO A 158 -2.44 -0.01 8.49
N GLY A 159 -1.85 1.13 8.87
CA GLY A 159 -0.39 1.34 8.82
C GLY A 159 0.33 0.67 9.99
N CYS A 160 1.53 1.15 10.30
CA CYS A 160 2.32 0.67 11.45
C CYS A 160 1.68 0.98 12.81
N ASP A 161 0.79 1.97 12.86
CA ASP A 161 0.02 2.39 14.04
C ASP A 161 -1.17 1.47 14.37
N ASN A 162 -1.51 0.54 13.48
CA ASN A 162 -2.67 -0.35 13.59
C ASN A 162 -4.03 0.37 13.70
N ILE A 163 -4.10 1.66 13.37
CA ILE A 163 -5.36 2.42 13.34
C ILE A 163 -6.09 2.13 12.03
N ARG A 164 -7.35 1.72 12.13
CA ARG A 164 -8.20 1.45 10.95
C ARG A 164 -9.09 2.66 10.64
N PRO A 165 -9.59 2.80 9.40
CA PRO A 165 -10.52 3.88 9.06
C PRO A 165 -11.73 3.96 10.00
N GLU A 166 -12.28 2.80 10.40
CA GLU A 166 -13.45 2.72 11.27
C GLU A 166 -13.18 3.28 12.68
N ASN A 167 -11.91 3.27 13.13
CA ASN A 167 -11.53 3.87 14.41
C ASN A 167 -11.61 5.39 14.36
N LEU A 168 -11.26 6.00 13.22
CA LEU A 168 -11.35 7.45 13.04
C LEU A 168 -12.80 7.88 12.94
N GLU A 169 -13.60 7.14 12.17
CA GLU A 169 -15.03 7.41 12.04
C GLU A 169 -15.77 7.29 13.37
N ALA A 170 -15.47 6.24 14.15
CA ALA A 170 -16.06 6.04 15.48
C ALA A 170 -15.66 7.10 16.52
N GLY A 171 -14.57 7.83 16.31
CA GLY A 171 -14.12 8.88 17.22
C GLY A 171 -15.00 10.13 17.23
N GLY A 172 -15.76 10.36 16.15
CA GLY A 172 -16.74 11.43 16.04
C GLY A 172 -16.18 12.84 16.27
N LEU A 173 -17.09 13.77 16.60
CA LEU A 173 -16.78 15.19 16.75
C LEU A 173 -15.63 15.50 17.73
N PRO A 174 -15.51 14.87 18.92
CA PRO A 174 -14.41 15.15 19.84
C PRO A 174 -13.03 14.86 19.21
N LEU A 175 -12.92 13.71 18.51
CA LEU A 175 -11.68 13.36 17.81
C LEU A 175 -11.41 14.32 16.65
N PHE A 176 -12.43 14.69 15.88
CA PHE A 176 -12.26 15.60 14.74
C PHE A 176 -11.77 16.98 15.18
N LYS A 177 -12.30 17.52 16.28
CA LYS A 177 -11.81 18.78 16.87
C LYS A 177 -10.36 18.69 17.35
N ALA A 178 -9.99 17.60 18.02
CA ALA A 178 -8.62 17.38 18.47
C ALA A 178 -7.64 17.24 17.30
N LEU A 179 -8.03 16.50 16.26
CA LEU A 179 -7.24 16.35 15.03
C LEU A 179 -7.11 17.66 14.28
N ALA A 180 -8.19 18.45 14.16
CA ALA A 180 -8.18 19.76 13.53
C ALA A 180 -7.15 20.68 14.18
N GLN A 181 -7.19 20.84 15.52
CA GLN A 181 -6.20 21.61 16.26
C GLN A 181 -4.77 21.13 16.01
N ARG A 182 -4.58 19.80 15.95
CA ARG A 182 -3.26 19.21 15.72
C ARG A 182 -2.76 19.42 14.29
N PHE A 183 -3.65 19.30 13.30
CA PHE A 183 -3.35 19.51 11.89
C PHE A 183 -3.05 20.97 11.59
N SER A 184 -3.77 21.92 12.19
CA SER A 184 -3.45 23.36 12.10
C SER A 184 -2.03 23.63 12.57
N ARG A 185 -1.61 23.05 13.71
CA ARG A 185 -0.22 23.17 14.20
C ARG A 185 0.80 22.57 13.23
N TYR A 186 0.47 21.44 12.58
CA TYR A 186 1.38 20.87 11.57
C TYR A 186 1.56 21.78 10.36
N CYS A 187 0.49 22.46 9.93
CA CYS A 187 0.54 23.45 8.85
C CYS A 187 1.37 24.67 9.24
N SER A 188 1.15 25.25 10.44
CA SER A 188 1.83 26.46 10.88
C SER A 188 3.30 26.23 11.24
N GLU A 189 3.61 25.15 11.96
CA GLU A 189 4.98 24.81 12.36
C GLU A 189 5.78 24.11 11.25
N LYS A 190 5.13 23.71 10.15
CA LYS A 190 5.71 22.89 9.07
C LYS A 190 6.37 21.61 9.60
N ARG A 191 5.81 21.02 10.65
CA ARG A 191 6.33 19.83 11.32
C ARG A 191 5.29 18.73 11.40
N ILE A 192 5.73 17.51 11.16
CA ILE A 192 4.86 16.33 11.19
C ILE A 192 5.35 15.29 12.21
N PRO A 193 4.49 14.36 12.65
CA PRO A 193 4.91 13.24 13.49
C PRO A 193 5.99 12.39 12.84
N ALA A 194 7.08 12.14 13.58
CA ALA A 194 8.13 11.20 13.15
C ALA A 194 7.57 9.79 12.88
N ALA A 195 6.50 9.39 13.58
CA ALA A 195 5.80 8.14 13.36
C ALA A 195 5.26 7.98 11.92
N TRP A 196 4.90 9.08 11.26
CA TRP A 196 4.41 9.06 9.88
C TRP A 196 5.50 8.87 8.84
N LYS A 197 6.75 9.13 9.20
CA LYS A 197 7.92 8.88 8.35
C LYS A 197 8.31 7.40 8.32
N LYS A 198 7.66 6.55 9.12
CA LYS A 198 7.84 5.10 9.11
C LYS A 198 6.64 4.43 8.45
N SER A 199 6.91 3.59 7.47
CA SER A 199 5.87 2.88 6.74
C SER A 199 6.22 1.41 6.50
N ARG A 200 5.23 0.63 6.09
CA ARG A 200 5.40 -0.80 5.78
C ARG A 200 4.88 -1.08 4.39
N ALA A 201 5.72 -1.64 3.52
CA ALA A 201 5.32 -2.06 2.19
C ALA A 201 5.08 -3.57 2.13
N ILE A 202 4.02 -3.95 1.41
CA ILE A 202 3.75 -5.33 1.00
C ILE A 202 3.96 -5.45 -0.51
N LEU A 203 4.51 -6.55 -0.97
CA LEU A 203 4.70 -6.79 -2.41
C LEU A 203 3.48 -7.48 -3.00
N LEU A 204 2.90 -6.88 -4.05
CA LEU A 204 1.80 -7.45 -4.81
C LEU A 204 2.29 -7.86 -6.20
N MET A 205 2.16 -9.15 -6.53
CA MET A 205 2.53 -9.64 -7.86
C MET A 205 1.61 -9.05 -8.92
N LYS A 206 2.19 -8.50 -9.99
CA LYS A 206 1.46 -7.94 -11.13
C LYS A 206 1.23 -8.99 -12.21
N LYS A 207 2.30 -9.41 -12.90
CA LYS A 207 2.31 -10.40 -14.00
C LYS A 207 3.76 -10.83 -14.29
N GLY A 208 3.97 -11.98 -14.93
CA GLY A 208 5.30 -12.46 -15.31
C GLY A 208 5.91 -13.45 -14.32
N ASP A 209 7.23 -13.57 -14.33
CA ASP A 209 8.00 -14.47 -13.47
C ASP A 209 7.88 -14.07 -11.98
N PRO A 210 7.30 -14.93 -11.11
CA PRO A 210 7.20 -14.67 -9.67
C PRO A 210 8.53 -14.60 -8.94
N GLU A 211 9.64 -15.06 -9.54
CA GLU A 211 10.96 -14.98 -8.92
C GLU A 211 11.68 -13.65 -9.22
N SER A 212 11.12 -12.81 -10.10
CA SER A 212 11.66 -11.49 -10.44
C SER A 212 10.94 -10.37 -9.69
N LEU A 213 11.70 -9.54 -8.95
CA LEU A 213 11.17 -8.41 -8.19
C LEU A 213 10.57 -7.30 -9.06
N ASP A 214 10.96 -7.17 -10.34
CA ASP A 214 10.37 -6.22 -11.27
C ASP A 214 8.88 -6.46 -11.53
N ASN A 215 8.43 -7.70 -11.33
CA ASN A 215 7.05 -8.10 -11.53
C ASN A 215 6.16 -7.83 -10.30
N TYR A 216 6.72 -7.29 -9.23
CA TYR A 216 5.99 -6.92 -8.02
C TYR A 216 5.78 -5.42 -7.93
N ARG A 217 4.65 -5.04 -7.34
CA ARG A 217 4.31 -3.67 -6.96
C ARG A 217 4.42 -3.53 -5.45
N PRO A 218 5.29 -2.66 -4.93
CA PRO A 218 5.27 -2.32 -3.50
C PRO A 218 4.01 -1.50 -3.21
N ILE A 219 3.21 -1.94 -2.24
CA ILE A 219 2.08 -1.20 -1.71
C ILE A 219 2.39 -0.78 -0.28
N THR A 220 2.60 0.52 -0.10
CA THR A 220 2.92 1.10 1.21
C THR A 220 1.66 1.31 2.05
N LEU A 221 1.66 0.74 3.24
CA LEU A 221 0.62 0.88 4.25
C LEU A 221 0.98 2.06 5.17
N LEU A 222 0.38 3.21 4.88
CA LEU A 222 0.50 4.43 5.69
C LEU A 222 -0.58 4.50 6.77
N SER A 223 -0.29 5.26 7.83
CA SER A 223 -1.25 5.63 8.88
C SER A 223 -2.53 6.20 8.29
N GLN A 224 -3.68 5.87 8.88
CA GLN A 224 -4.96 6.44 8.44
C GLN A 224 -5.08 7.92 8.83
N VAL A 225 -4.47 8.32 9.95
CA VAL A 225 -4.41 9.72 10.37
C VAL A 225 -3.56 10.54 9.38
N TYR A 226 -2.42 9.98 8.94
CA TYR A 226 -1.61 10.57 7.87
C TYR A 226 -2.42 10.78 6.59
N LYS A 227 -3.20 9.77 6.17
CA LYS A 227 -4.04 9.85 4.98
C LYS A 227 -5.16 10.87 5.11
N ALA A 228 -5.76 11.01 6.30
CA ALA A 228 -6.74 12.05 6.56
C ALA A 228 -6.11 13.44 6.41
N PHE A 229 -4.93 13.65 6.99
CA PHE A 229 -4.21 14.92 6.88
C PHE A 229 -3.83 15.27 5.43
N THR A 230 -3.21 14.35 4.70
CA THR A 230 -2.84 14.60 3.30
C THR A 230 -4.06 14.72 2.38
N ARG A 231 -5.19 14.11 2.74
CA ARG A 231 -6.47 14.33 2.05
C ARG A 231 -7.00 15.74 2.24
N ILE A 232 -6.90 16.31 3.44
CA ILE A 232 -7.30 17.70 3.69
C ILE A 232 -6.45 18.65 2.82
N ILE A 233 -5.13 18.47 2.84
CA ILE A 233 -4.22 19.28 2.01
C ILE A 233 -4.60 19.14 0.53
N LEU A 234 -4.81 17.92 0.04
CA LEU A 234 -5.23 17.67 -1.34
C LEU A 234 -6.54 18.41 -1.67
N ASN A 235 -7.56 18.31 -0.82
CA ASN A 235 -8.85 18.95 -1.05
C ASN A 235 -8.74 20.48 -1.11
N ARG A 236 -7.76 21.08 -0.41
CA ARG A 236 -7.51 22.53 -0.46
C ARG A 236 -6.77 22.96 -1.72
N ILE A 237 -5.82 22.16 -2.23
CA ILE A 237 -4.98 22.54 -3.39
C ILE A 237 -5.52 22.02 -4.73
N VAL A 238 -6.45 21.05 -4.72
CA VAL A 238 -6.90 20.39 -5.97
C VAL A 238 -7.60 21.37 -6.92
N GLY A 239 -8.30 22.38 -6.40
CA GLY A 239 -8.95 23.41 -7.22
C GLY A 239 -7.93 24.21 -8.03
N ASP A 240 -6.88 24.70 -7.36
CA ASP A 240 -5.80 25.46 -8.01
C ASP A 240 -5.08 24.62 -9.06
N LEU A 241 -4.78 23.36 -8.72
CA LEU A 241 -4.16 22.41 -9.64
C LEU A 241 -5.05 22.15 -10.85
N ASP A 242 -6.36 21.97 -10.66
CA ASP A 242 -7.31 21.65 -11.74
C ASP A 242 -7.45 22.81 -12.74
N MET A 243 -7.41 24.06 -12.24
CA MET A 243 -7.42 25.26 -13.08
C MET A 243 -6.13 25.45 -13.87
N ALA A 244 -4.98 25.09 -13.29
CA ALA A 244 -3.68 25.28 -13.91
C ALA A 244 -3.26 24.13 -14.85
N MET A 245 -3.86 22.95 -14.73
CA MET A 245 -3.57 21.79 -15.59
C MET A 245 -4.24 21.89 -16.97
N SER A 246 -3.53 21.44 -18.00
CA SER A 246 -4.06 21.40 -19.36
C SER A 246 -5.25 20.44 -19.47
N ARG A 247 -6.16 20.68 -20.43
CA ARG A 247 -7.38 19.88 -20.61
C ARG A 247 -7.08 18.45 -21.09
N GLU A 248 -5.95 18.27 -21.77
CA GLU A 248 -5.47 16.99 -22.29
C GLU A 248 -4.95 16.05 -21.18
N GLN A 249 -4.68 16.58 -19.98
CA GLN A 249 -4.42 15.75 -18.82
C GLN A 249 -5.75 15.28 -18.23
N ALA A 250 -6.15 14.03 -18.50
CA ALA A 250 -7.34 13.41 -17.90
C ALA A 250 -7.03 12.51 -16.68
N GLY A 251 -5.76 12.12 -16.50
CA GLY A 251 -5.38 11.16 -15.47
C GLY A 251 -5.61 11.70 -14.06
N PHE A 252 -6.29 10.93 -13.21
CA PHE A 252 -6.53 11.24 -11.79
C PHE A 252 -7.32 12.54 -11.51
N ARG A 253 -8.05 13.07 -12.49
CA ARG A 253 -8.90 14.26 -12.33
C ARG A 253 -10.38 13.91 -12.24
N SER A 254 -11.14 14.68 -11.47
CA SER A 254 -12.59 14.56 -11.41
C SER A 254 -13.23 15.09 -12.68
N GLY A 255 -14.23 14.38 -13.21
CA GLY A 255 -14.97 14.80 -14.41
C GLY A 255 -14.31 14.45 -15.74
N TYR A 256 -13.13 13.82 -15.71
CA TYR A 256 -12.43 13.34 -16.90
C TYR A 256 -12.42 11.81 -16.97
N SER A 257 -12.48 11.26 -18.18
CA SER A 257 -12.47 9.83 -18.43
C SER A 257 -11.50 9.44 -19.53
N THR A 258 -11.01 8.20 -19.48
CA THR A 258 -10.26 7.61 -20.59
C THR A 258 -11.10 7.49 -21.87
N LEU A 259 -12.43 7.56 -21.74
CA LEU A 259 -13.34 7.58 -22.89
C LEU A 259 -13.19 8.86 -23.72
N ASP A 260 -12.89 9.99 -23.10
CA ASP A 260 -12.71 11.27 -23.80
C ASP A 260 -11.50 11.19 -24.73
N HIS A 261 -10.37 10.68 -24.23
CA HIS A 261 -9.16 10.45 -25.02
C HIS A 261 -9.37 9.41 -26.11
N LEU A 262 -10.12 8.33 -25.84
CA LEU A 262 -10.45 7.32 -26.84
C LEU A 262 -11.29 7.91 -27.97
N HIS A 263 -12.25 8.78 -27.65
CA HIS A 263 -13.06 9.48 -28.63
C HIS A 263 -12.20 10.37 -29.52
N VAL A 264 -11.30 11.18 -28.94
CA VAL A 264 -10.37 12.04 -29.70
C VAL A 264 -9.47 11.21 -30.62
N ALA A 265 -8.88 10.11 -30.13
CA ALA A 265 -8.04 9.24 -30.94
C ALA A 265 -8.80 8.62 -32.14
N ARG A 266 -10.06 8.23 -31.94
CA ARG A 266 -10.92 7.72 -33.01
C ARG A 266 -11.23 8.80 -34.04
N GLN A 267 -11.65 9.98 -33.61
CA GLN A 267 -11.95 11.11 -34.49
C GLN A 267 -10.74 11.51 -35.35
N LEU A 268 -9.55 11.57 -34.75
CA LEU A 268 -8.32 11.84 -35.49
C LEU A 268 -8.07 10.77 -36.56
N THR A 269 -8.24 9.49 -36.22
CA THR A 269 -8.05 8.38 -37.16
C THR A 269 -9.04 8.45 -38.33
N GLU A 270 -10.33 8.71 -38.04
CA GLU A 270 -11.39 8.81 -39.05
C GLU A 270 -11.17 10.00 -39.98
N LYS A 271 -10.87 11.19 -39.42
CA LYS A 271 -10.67 12.41 -40.20
C LYS A 271 -9.40 12.37 -41.04
N CYS A 272 -8.30 11.87 -40.49
CA CYS A 272 -7.09 11.67 -41.28
C CYS A 272 -7.31 10.66 -42.43
N GLY A 273 -8.10 9.61 -42.20
CA GLY A 273 -8.52 8.68 -43.26
C GLY A 273 -9.37 9.34 -44.35
N GLU A 274 -10.38 10.13 -43.96
CA GLU A 274 -11.28 10.86 -44.86
C GLU A 274 -10.52 11.83 -45.78
N PHE A 275 -9.61 12.63 -45.21
CA PHE A 275 -8.86 13.64 -45.94
C PHE A 275 -7.53 13.13 -46.52
N ARG A 276 -7.23 11.82 -46.39
CA ARG A 276 -5.96 11.19 -46.81
C ARG A 276 -4.71 11.88 -46.25
N ILE A 277 -4.81 12.37 -45.02
CA ILE A 277 -3.68 12.97 -44.29
C ILE A 277 -2.95 11.84 -43.55
N PRO A 278 -1.63 11.69 -43.69
CA PRO A 278 -0.88 10.69 -42.95
C PRO A 278 -0.93 10.98 -41.44
N LEU A 279 -1.39 10.02 -40.64
CA LEU A 279 -1.46 10.11 -39.18
C LEU A 279 -0.43 9.16 -38.54
N CYS A 280 0.39 9.70 -37.64
CA CYS A 280 1.29 8.91 -36.79
C CYS A 280 0.88 9.10 -35.32
N ILE A 281 0.69 8.00 -34.59
CA ILE A 281 0.35 8.01 -33.16
C ILE A 281 1.49 7.32 -32.40
N ALA A 282 2.10 8.04 -31.44
CA ALA A 282 3.15 7.50 -30.58
C ALA A 282 2.59 7.22 -29.18
N PHE A 283 2.78 5.98 -28.70
CA PHE A 283 2.44 5.60 -27.33
C PHE A 283 3.69 5.60 -26.46
N VAL A 284 3.72 6.49 -25.46
CA VAL A 284 4.82 6.61 -24.50
C VAL A 284 4.35 6.13 -23.14
N ASP A 285 5.05 5.15 -22.57
CA ASP A 285 4.81 4.65 -21.21
C ASP A 285 6.08 4.74 -20.37
N TYR A 286 5.94 5.21 -19.13
CA TYR A 286 7.06 5.38 -18.22
C TYR A 286 7.24 4.16 -17.32
N ARG A 287 8.44 3.57 -17.32
CA ARG A 287 8.77 2.46 -16.42
C ARG A 287 8.83 2.94 -14.97
N LYS A 288 7.95 2.40 -14.12
CA LYS A 288 7.91 2.66 -12.67
C LYS A 288 7.87 4.16 -12.30
N ALA A 289 7.03 4.92 -13.01
CA ALA A 289 6.96 6.38 -12.90
C ALA A 289 6.89 6.91 -11.45
N PHE A 290 6.07 6.31 -10.57
CA PHE A 290 5.97 6.76 -9.18
C PHE A 290 7.24 6.51 -8.35
N ASP A 291 7.97 5.44 -8.64
CA ASP A 291 9.18 5.07 -7.91
C ASP A 291 10.41 5.87 -8.38
N SER A 292 10.38 6.38 -9.63
CA SER A 292 11.50 7.07 -10.26
C SER A 292 11.41 8.60 -10.23
N VAL A 293 10.36 9.17 -9.67
CA VAL A 293 10.19 10.64 -9.63
C VAL A 293 11.08 11.25 -8.56
N GLU A 294 11.90 12.22 -8.97
CA GLU A 294 12.71 13.01 -8.05
C GLU A 294 11.83 13.96 -7.23
N THR A 295 11.99 13.93 -5.90
CA THR A 295 11.14 14.71 -4.98
C THR A 295 11.22 16.21 -5.28
N ASN A 296 12.41 16.75 -5.55
CA ASN A 296 12.57 18.16 -5.89
C ASN A 296 11.91 18.54 -7.22
N ALA A 297 11.88 17.64 -8.20
CA ALA A 297 11.19 17.89 -9.47
C ALA A 297 9.68 18.02 -9.25
N MET A 298 9.09 17.15 -8.43
CA MET A 298 7.69 17.25 -8.03
C MET A 298 7.40 18.56 -7.26
N LEU A 299 8.23 18.93 -6.28
CA LEU A 299 8.03 20.18 -5.50
C LEU A 299 8.15 21.43 -6.39
N ASN A 300 9.09 21.43 -7.34
CA ASN A 300 9.24 22.50 -8.33
C ASN A 300 7.99 22.57 -9.24
N ALA A 301 7.45 21.44 -9.67
CA ALA A 301 6.21 21.40 -10.46
C ALA A 301 5.04 22.00 -9.68
N MET A 302 4.85 21.62 -8.41
CA MET A 302 3.79 22.21 -7.56
C MET A 302 3.92 23.74 -7.45
N SER A 303 5.16 24.23 -7.31
CA SER A 303 5.42 25.68 -7.28
C SER A 303 5.02 26.37 -8.59
N ARG A 304 5.29 25.72 -9.73
CA ARG A 304 4.94 26.24 -11.07
C ARG A 304 3.43 26.26 -11.33
N TYR A 305 2.69 25.32 -10.73
CA TYR A 305 1.23 25.28 -10.79
C TYR A 305 0.56 26.20 -9.77
N GLY A 306 1.30 27.08 -9.09
CA GLY A 306 0.74 28.08 -8.18
C GLY A 306 0.32 27.55 -6.82
N VAL A 307 0.76 26.35 -6.42
CA VAL A 307 0.48 25.83 -5.07
C VAL A 307 1.25 26.66 -4.04
N ASN A 308 0.53 27.14 -3.02
CA ASN A 308 1.11 27.90 -1.91
C ASN A 308 2.33 27.19 -1.30
N SER A 309 3.43 27.92 -1.20
CA SER A 309 4.73 27.54 -0.66
C SER A 309 4.67 26.87 0.70
N CYS A 310 3.72 27.23 1.57
CA CYS A 310 3.52 26.57 2.86
C CYS A 310 3.14 25.10 2.69
N TYR A 311 2.26 24.77 1.73
CA TYR A 311 1.94 23.37 1.41
C TYR A 311 3.12 22.67 0.75
N VAL A 312 3.87 23.35 -0.12
CA VAL A 312 5.03 22.76 -0.77
C VAL A 312 6.12 22.41 0.25
N ASP A 313 6.38 23.28 1.23
CA ASP A 313 7.30 23.01 2.34
C ASP A 313 6.81 21.88 3.25
N LEU A 314 5.51 21.84 3.53
CA LEU A 314 4.90 20.76 4.30
C LEU A 314 5.03 19.42 3.59
N LEU A 315 4.80 19.38 2.27
CA LEU A 315 4.98 18.19 1.43
C LEU A 315 6.45 17.78 1.34
N LYS A 316 7.39 18.74 1.36
CA LYS A 316 8.82 18.46 1.47
C LYS A 316 9.12 17.76 2.80
N GLU A 317 8.61 18.27 3.92
CA GLU A 317 8.80 17.65 5.24
C GLU A 317 8.13 16.27 5.36
N LEU A 318 7.00 16.06 4.65
CA LEU A 318 6.34 14.76 4.53
C LEU A 318 7.17 13.71 3.78
N ASN A 319 7.99 14.11 2.81
CA ASN A 319 8.83 13.19 2.03
C ASN A 319 10.24 13.03 2.63
N LYS A 320 10.70 13.98 3.45
CA LYS A 320 12.06 13.97 4.02
C LYS A 320 12.24 12.94 5.12
N GLY A 321 13.24 12.06 4.98
CA GLY A 321 13.66 11.11 6.00
C GLY A 321 12.67 9.97 6.21
N CYS A 322 11.93 9.59 5.17
CA CYS A 322 11.01 8.46 5.22
C CYS A 322 11.78 7.13 5.18
N THR A 323 11.27 6.16 5.92
CA THR A 323 11.79 4.79 5.97
C THR A 323 10.64 3.82 5.75
N THR A 324 10.89 2.79 4.94
CA THR A 324 9.88 1.80 4.56
C THR A 324 10.41 0.40 4.84
N GLU A 325 9.72 -0.33 5.71
CA GLU A 325 9.98 -1.74 5.95
C GLU A 325 9.28 -2.57 4.86
N ILE A 326 10.04 -3.35 4.09
CA ILE A 326 9.47 -4.22 3.06
C ILE A 326 9.27 -5.62 3.64
N LYS A 327 8.01 -6.04 3.75
CA LYS A 327 7.69 -7.40 4.21
C LYS A 327 7.59 -8.34 3.02
N LEU A 328 8.64 -9.13 2.82
CA LEU A 328 8.65 -10.27 1.90
C LEU A 328 7.88 -11.47 2.47
N PHE A 329 8.08 -11.73 3.75
CA PHE A 329 7.50 -12.86 4.45
C PHE A 329 6.55 -12.35 5.52
N ASN A 330 5.47 -13.09 5.78
CA ASN A 330 4.68 -12.85 6.98
C ASN A 330 5.52 -13.21 8.19
N ASP A 331 5.62 -12.29 9.15
CA ASP A 331 6.22 -12.62 10.44
C ASP A 331 5.40 -13.73 11.10
N PRO A 332 6.07 -14.78 11.60
CA PRO A 332 5.45 -15.73 12.51
C PRO A 332 5.10 -14.97 13.79
N CYS A 333 3.85 -14.53 13.94
CA CYS A 333 3.24 -14.03 15.19
C CYS A 333 4.23 -13.32 16.16
N GLN A 334 4.40 -11.99 16.06
CA GLN A 334 4.98 -11.24 17.20
C GLN A 334 4.06 -11.49 18.41
N LYS A 335 4.58 -12.18 19.43
CA LYS A 335 3.91 -12.40 20.71
C LYS A 335 3.39 -11.05 21.22
N LYS A 336 2.07 -10.85 21.19
CA LYS A 336 1.47 -9.86 22.08
C LYS A 336 1.68 -10.40 23.48
N ASN A 337 2.71 -9.94 24.16
CA ASN A 337 2.81 -10.04 25.61
C ASN A 337 1.61 -9.27 26.19
N MET A 338 0.48 -9.96 26.37
CA MET A 338 -0.53 -9.55 27.32
C MET A 338 0.07 -9.82 28.69
N GLN A 339 0.87 -8.88 29.21
CA GLN A 339 1.04 -8.78 30.65
C GLN A 339 -0.31 -8.31 31.18
N GLY A 340 -1.10 -9.27 31.68
CA GLY A 340 -2.27 -8.97 32.47
C GLY A 340 -1.82 -8.30 33.75
N HIS A 341 -2.06 -6.99 33.86
CA HIS A 341 -2.29 -6.39 35.17
C HIS A 341 -3.65 -6.90 35.62
N SER A 342 -3.62 -7.96 36.44
CA SER A 342 -4.73 -8.30 37.31
C SER A 342 -4.77 -7.23 38.39
N THR A 343 -5.68 -6.27 38.25
CA THR A 343 -6.08 -5.41 39.36
C THR A 343 -6.75 -6.29 40.42
N ARG A 344 -6.21 -6.27 41.63
CA ARG A 344 -7.03 -6.11 42.82
C ARG A 344 -6.93 -4.67 43.25
#